data_AF-A0AAQ3S012-F1
#
_entry.id   AF-A0AAQ3S012-F1
#
_cell.length_a   1.000
_cell.length_b   1.000
_cell.length_c   1.000
_cell.angle_alpha   90.00
_cell.angle_beta   90.00
_cell.angle_gamma   90.00
#
_symmetry.space_group_name_H-M   'P 1'
#
loop_
_entity.id
_entity.type
_entity.pdbx_description
1 polymer ?
#
loop_
_entity_poly.entity_id
_entity_poly.type
_entity_poly.pdbx_seq_one_letter_code
_entity_poly.pdbx_strand_id
1 'polypeptide(L)'
;MIYGLGWGGPGGYVYQKAYVEFFCSKEKLDTLVDKCKDRISLTYMAVNKEGSWSSNVGQTDVNAVTWGVFPAKEIKQPTIVDPVSFNVWKDEAFEIWSRGWAGLYPEGDASRKFVEELQARALIILSVSQVGGSYFLVSLVDNDYINGDLFAAFADF
;
A
#
# COMPACT_ATOMS: atom_id res chain seq x y z
N MET A 1 13.68 -20.28 -12.13
CA MET A 1 12.46 -21.07 -11.90
C MET A 1 11.86 -20.55 -10.61
N ILE A 2 10.89 -19.65 -10.70
CA ILE A 2 10.27 -19.01 -9.53
C ILE A 2 9.28 -20.03 -8.96
N TYR A 3 9.49 -20.48 -7.73
CA TYR A 3 8.64 -21.47 -7.06
C TYR A 3 7.21 -20.91 -6.94
N GLY A 4 6.23 -21.69 -7.40
CA GLY A 4 4.86 -21.24 -7.68
C GLY A 4 4.02 -20.88 -6.46
N LEU A 5 2.88 -20.22 -6.73
CA LEU A 5 1.85 -19.75 -5.80
C LEU A 5 1.15 -20.86 -4.97
N GLY A 6 1.59 -22.11 -5.05
CA GLY A 6 0.94 -23.27 -4.45
C GLY A 6 1.25 -23.44 -2.96
N TRP A 7 0.22 -23.59 -2.14
CA TRP A 7 0.34 -23.91 -0.71
C TRP A 7 -0.87 -24.73 -0.24
N GLY A 8 -0.85 -25.19 1.01
CA GLY A 8 -1.97 -25.92 1.64
C GLY A 8 -1.88 -27.43 1.49
N GLY A 9 -2.52 -28.02 0.49
CA GLY A 9 -2.56 -29.47 0.29
C GLY A 9 -2.97 -29.88 -1.13
N PRO A 10 -2.80 -31.16 -1.51
CA PRO A 10 -3.09 -31.64 -2.85
C PRO A 10 -4.60 -31.54 -3.18
N GLY A 11 -4.90 -31.37 -4.46
CA GLY A 11 -6.29 -31.38 -4.97
C GLY A 11 -7.12 -30.15 -4.60
N GLY A 12 -6.49 -29.08 -4.12
CA GLY A 12 -7.15 -27.80 -3.84
C GLY A 12 -6.84 -26.71 -4.88
N TYR A 13 -7.47 -25.56 -4.67
CA TYR A 13 -7.31 -24.36 -5.49
C TYR A 13 -6.89 -23.20 -4.60
N VAL A 14 -5.91 -22.43 -5.06
CA VAL A 14 -5.42 -21.21 -4.41
C VAL A 14 -5.83 -20.02 -5.25
N TYR A 15 -6.24 -18.95 -4.59
CA TYR A 15 -6.69 -17.71 -5.20
C TYR A 15 -5.98 -16.53 -4.55
N GLN A 16 -5.77 -15.47 -5.34
CA GLN A 16 -5.17 -14.23 -4.88
C GLN A 16 -5.82 -13.04 -5.58
N LYS A 17 -6.08 -11.97 -4.84
CA LYS A 17 -6.42 -10.64 -5.39
C LYS A 17 -5.15 -9.90 -5.77
N ALA A 18 -5.20 -9.12 -6.84
CA ALA A 18 -4.10 -8.20 -7.16
C ALA A 18 -3.97 -7.14 -6.05
N TYR A 19 -2.75 -6.92 -5.59
CA TYR A 19 -2.42 -6.03 -4.48
C TYR A 19 -1.15 -5.26 -4.82
N VAL A 20 -1.13 -3.96 -4.49
CA VAL A 20 0.08 -3.14 -4.53
C VAL A 20 0.10 -2.18 -3.34
N GLU A 21 1.28 -2.02 -2.74
CA GLU A 21 1.55 -1.03 -1.71
C GLU A 21 2.70 -0.13 -2.16
N PHE A 22 2.55 1.18 -1.98
CA PHE A 22 3.52 2.15 -2.46
C PHE A 22 3.41 3.50 -1.73
N PHE A 23 4.45 4.32 -1.89
CA PHE A 23 4.43 5.71 -1.45
C PHE A 23 4.12 6.64 -2.63
N CYS A 24 3.27 7.65 -2.44
CA CYS A 24 3.04 8.70 -3.43
C CYS A 24 2.75 10.06 -2.80
N SER A 25 2.87 11.14 -3.57
CA SER A 25 2.46 12.48 -3.13
C SER A 25 0.93 12.60 -3.03
N LYS A 26 0.45 13.64 -2.34
CA LYS A 26 -0.98 13.94 -2.22
C LYS A 26 -1.67 14.12 -3.58
N GLU A 27 -1.01 14.77 -4.54
CA GLU A 27 -1.57 15.02 -5.88
C GLU A 27 -1.79 13.71 -6.66
N LYS A 28 -0.85 12.77 -6.53
CA LYS A 28 -0.95 11.44 -7.12
C LYS A 28 -2.01 10.59 -6.41
N LEU A 29 -2.12 10.69 -5.09
CA LEU A 29 -3.18 10.04 -4.33
C LEU A 29 -4.56 10.55 -4.78
N ASP A 30 -4.75 11.86 -4.92
CA ASP A 30 -6.02 12.44 -5.35
C ASP A 30 -6.42 11.94 -6.74
N THR A 31 -5.45 11.88 -7.66
CA THR A 31 -5.66 11.30 -9.00
C THR A 31 -6.09 9.83 -8.92
N LEU A 32 -5.46 9.04 -8.04
CA LEU A 32 -5.81 7.64 -7.83
C LEU A 32 -7.23 7.49 -7.26
N VAL A 33 -7.55 8.28 -6.23
CA VAL A 33 -8.85 8.28 -5.55
C VAL A 33 -9.97 8.59 -6.54
N ASP A 34 -9.76 9.56 -7.43
CA ASP A 34 -10.72 9.89 -8.47
C ASP A 34 -10.94 8.72 -9.45
N LYS A 35 -9.87 8.04 -9.89
CA LYS A 35 -9.99 6.83 -10.73
C LYS A 35 -10.71 5.68 -10.02
N CYS A 36 -10.56 5.55 -8.70
CA CYS A 36 -11.26 4.53 -7.92
C CYS A 36 -12.78 4.75 -7.86
N LYS A 37 -13.29 5.98 -8.09
CA LYS A 37 -14.75 6.26 -8.09
C LYS A 37 -15.48 5.50 -9.20
N ASP A 38 -14.84 5.39 -10.37
CA ASP A 38 -15.41 4.70 -11.54
C ASP A 38 -15.07 3.19 -11.55
N ARG A 39 -14.22 2.72 -10.62
CA ARG A 39 -13.74 1.34 -10.53
C ARG A 39 -14.14 0.70 -9.20
N ILE A 40 -15.39 0.27 -9.13
CA ILE A 40 -16.01 -0.25 -7.90
C ILE A 40 -15.32 -1.49 -7.30
N SER A 41 -14.53 -2.23 -8.10
CA SER A 41 -13.77 -3.39 -7.61
C SER A 41 -12.51 -2.97 -6.83
N LEU A 42 -12.03 -1.73 -7.02
CA LEU A 42 -10.83 -1.26 -6.35
C LEU A 42 -11.13 -0.79 -4.93
N THR A 43 -10.38 -1.32 -3.97
CA THR A 43 -10.37 -0.82 -2.59
C THR A 43 -8.99 -0.27 -2.27
N TYR A 44 -8.95 0.91 -1.65
CA TYR A 44 -7.71 1.55 -1.25
C TYR A 44 -7.77 2.02 0.19
N MET A 45 -6.59 2.08 0.82
CA MET A 45 -6.36 2.77 2.07
C MET A 45 -5.04 3.54 1.98
N ALA A 46 -5.05 4.77 2.44
CA ALA A 46 -3.91 5.66 2.39
C ALA A 46 -3.74 6.37 3.72
N VAL A 47 -2.50 6.42 4.22
CA VAL A 47 -2.15 7.08 5.47
C VAL A 47 -0.83 7.83 5.33
N ASN A 48 -0.78 9.07 5.78
CA ASN A 48 0.49 9.80 5.86
C ASN A 48 1.16 9.61 7.23
N LYS A 49 2.36 10.16 7.42
CA LYS A 49 3.12 9.96 8.66
C LYS A 49 2.40 10.54 9.89
N GLU A 50 1.68 11.64 9.74
CA GLU A 50 0.87 12.28 10.78
C GLU A 50 -0.40 11.49 11.15
N GLY A 51 -0.79 10.50 10.35
CA GLY A 51 -2.01 9.72 10.55
C GLY A 51 -3.25 10.29 9.83
N SER A 52 -3.07 11.21 8.88
CA SER A 52 -4.14 11.61 7.96
C SER A 52 -4.55 10.41 7.11
N TRP A 53 -5.82 10.03 7.18
CA TRP A 53 -6.36 8.81 6.59
C TRP A 53 -7.31 9.14 5.42
N SER A 54 -7.19 8.38 4.32
CA SER A 54 -8.11 8.40 3.18
C SER A 54 -8.36 6.98 2.70
N SER A 55 -9.62 6.59 2.51
CA SER A 55 -10.00 5.21 2.19
C SER A 55 -11.41 5.16 1.61
N ASN A 56 -11.69 4.13 0.80
CA ASN A 56 -13.05 3.75 0.40
C ASN A 56 -13.56 2.47 1.10
N VAL A 57 -12.81 1.95 2.08
CA VAL A 57 -13.22 0.87 2.99
C VAL A 57 -13.36 1.38 4.43
N GLY A 58 -14.20 0.73 5.23
CA GLY A 58 -14.38 1.02 6.64
C GLY A 58 -13.14 0.65 7.47
N GLN A 59 -12.97 1.31 8.63
CA GLN A 59 -11.79 1.10 9.49
C GLN A 59 -11.72 -0.31 10.13
N THR A 60 -12.81 -1.06 10.11
CA THR A 60 -12.89 -2.43 10.63
C THR A 60 -13.01 -3.48 9.53
N ASP A 61 -12.98 -3.06 8.26
CA ASP A 61 -13.18 -3.97 7.13
C ASP A 61 -11.88 -4.72 6.84
N VAL A 62 -11.90 -6.02 7.10
CA VAL A 62 -10.78 -6.92 6.81
C VAL A 62 -10.97 -7.55 5.44
N ASN A 63 -10.02 -7.33 4.53
CA ASN A 63 -10.08 -7.84 3.17
C ASN A 63 -9.15 -9.05 2.99
N ALA A 64 -9.72 -10.25 2.76
CA ALA A 64 -8.92 -11.41 2.38
C ALA A 64 -8.35 -11.24 0.96
N VAL A 65 -7.03 -11.34 0.84
CA VAL A 65 -6.31 -11.18 -0.44
C VAL A 65 -5.68 -12.47 -0.94
N THR A 66 -5.44 -13.45 -0.06
CA THR A 66 -4.99 -14.80 -0.46
C THR A 66 -5.82 -15.84 0.29
N TRP A 67 -6.43 -16.78 -0.42
CA TRP A 67 -7.17 -17.88 0.18
C TRP A 67 -7.05 -19.18 -0.62
N GLY A 68 -7.41 -20.28 0.02
CA GLY A 68 -7.37 -21.61 -0.59
C GLY A 68 -8.53 -22.48 -0.15
N VAL A 69 -9.03 -23.28 -1.09
CA VAL A 69 -10.12 -24.25 -0.91
C VAL A 69 -9.54 -25.64 -1.16
N PHE A 70 -9.61 -26.52 -0.17
CA PHE A 70 -9.00 -27.85 -0.21
C PHE A 70 -10.03 -28.94 0.14
N PRO A 71 -9.91 -30.16 -0.41
CA PRO A 71 -10.85 -31.25 -0.14
C PRO A 71 -10.98 -31.57 1.35
N ALA A 72 -12.22 -31.62 1.87
CA ALA A 72 -12.52 -31.93 3.27
C ALA A 72 -11.78 -31.05 4.30
N LYS A 73 -11.53 -29.78 3.95
CA LYS A 73 -10.93 -28.77 4.83
C LYS A 73 -11.78 -27.49 4.79
N GLU A 74 -11.71 -26.72 5.87
CA GLU A 74 -12.23 -25.34 5.86
C GLU A 74 -11.44 -24.46 4.90
N ILE A 75 -12.05 -23.36 4.47
CA ILE A 75 -11.38 -22.33 3.69
C ILE A 75 -10.24 -21.75 4.54
N LYS A 76 -9.05 -21.67 3.95
CA LYS A 76 -7.89 -21.06 4.58
C LYS A 76 -7.65 -19.69 3.97
N GLN A 77 -7.49 -18.66 4.80
CA GLN A 77 -7.22 -17.28 4.38
C GLN A 77 -5.98 -16.72 5.08
N PRO A 78 -4.77 -17.12 4.67
CA PRO A 78 -3.54 -16.79 5.39
C PRO A 78 -3.12 -15.33 5.26
N THR A 79 -3.67 -14.58 4.30
CA THR A 79 -3.26 -13.19 4.04
C THR A 79 -4.49 -12.30 3.92
N ILE A 80 -4.49 -11.26 4.73
CA ILE A 80 -5.51 -10.22 4.79
C ILE A 80 -4.85 -8.85 4.64
N VAL A 81 -5.63 -7.87 4.21
CA VAL A 81 -5.33 -6.45 4.31
C VAL A 81 -6.32 -5.87 5.31
N ASP A 82 -5.82 -5.34 6.41
CA ASP A 82 -6.64 -4.78 7.47
C ASP A 82 -6.17 -3.36 7.87
N PRO A 83 -7.10 -2.39 8.05
CA PRO A 83 -6.74 -1.01 8.36
C PRO A 83 -5.97 -0.83 9.66
N VAL A 84 -6.21 -1.69 10.67
CA VAL A 84 -5.58 -1.56 11.99
C VAL A 84 -4.10 -1.89 11.91
N SER A 85 -3.74 -3.03 11.32
CA SER A 85 -2.34 -3.42 11.10
C SER A 85 -1.67 -2.46 10.12
N PHE A 86 -2.37 -1.99 9.08
CA PHE A 86 -1.80 -1.01 8.14
C PHE A 86 -1.42 0.30 8.84
N ASN A 87 -2.25 0.79 9.77
CA ASN A 87 -1.94 2.00 10.53
C ASN A 87 -0.79 1.83 11.53
N VAL A 88 -0.56 0.61 12.05
CA VAL A 88 0.63 0.29 12.87
C VAL A 88 1.87 0.16 11.97
N TRP A 89 1.74 -0.53 10.84
CA TRP A 89 2.81 -0.73 9.85
C TRP A 89 3.36 0.58 9.30
N LYS A 90 2.52 1.62 9.15
CA LYS A 90 2.94 2.92 8.61
C LYS A 90 4.18 3.48 9.32
N ASP A 91 4.26 3.32 10.64
CA ASP A 91 5.34 3.92 11.44
C ASP A 91 6.67 3.28 11.07
N GLU A 92 6.70 1.94 10.98
CA GLU A 92 7.87 1.21 10.52
C GLU A 92 8.18 1.53 9.04
N ALA A 93 7.18 1.56 8.17
CA ALA A 93 7.35 1.86 6.75
C ALA A 93 8.00 3.24 6.51
N PHE A 94 7.58 4.28 7.24
CA PHE A 94 8.18 5.62 7.17
C PHE A 94 9.53 5.72 7.91
N GLU A 95 9.78 4.87 8.91
CA GLU A 95 11.07 4.79 9.59
C GLU A 95 12.16 4.15 8.72
N ILE A 96 11.80 3.20 7.84
CA ILE A 96 12.74 2.57 6.88
C ILE A 96 13.44 3.64 6.03
N TRP A 97 12.75 4.71 5.66
CA TRP A 97 13.33 5.81 4.87
C TRP A 97 14.46 6.50 5.63
N SER A 98 14.27 6.81 6.92
CA SER A 98 15.31 7.46 7.72
C SER A 98 16.36 6.51 8.25
N ARG A 99 15.94 5.52 9.07
CA ARG A 99 16.87 4.66 9.80
C ARG A 99 17.52 3.64 8.89
N GLY A 100 16.75 3.14 7.92
CA GLY A 100 17.23 2.18 6.93
C GLY A 100 18.05 2.86 5.85
N TRP A 101 17.45 3.77 5.08
CA TRP A 101 18.09 4.32 3.88
C TRP A 101 19.00 5.51 4.17
N ALA A 102 18.52 6.57 4.85
CA ALA A 102 19.35 7.73 5.15
C ALA A 102 20.55 7.38 6.05
N GLY A 103 20.37 6.41 6.96
CA GLY A 103 21.42 5.87 7.83
C GLY A 103 22.59 5.19 7.12
N LEU A 104 22.46 4.82 5.84
CA LEU A 104 23.57 4.28 5.04
C LEU A 104 24.62 5.33 4.68
N TYR A 105 24.28 6.61 4.81
CA TYR A 105 25.12 7.73 4.39
C TYR A 105 25.70 8.47 5.60
N PRO A 106 26.97 8.92 5.53
CA PRO A 106 27.57 9.76 6.57
C PRO A 106 26.80 11.07 6.80
N GLU A 107 26.96 11.65 7.98
CA GLU A 107 26.41 12.98 8.27
C GLU A 107 26.98 14.03 7.30
N GLY A 108 26.10 14.89 6.79
CA GLY A 108 26.48 15.96 5.85
C GLY A 108 26.48 15.56 4.37
N ASP A 109 26.37 14.27 4.05
CA ASP A 109 26.33 13.75 2.68
C ASP A 109 25.09 14.23 1.91
N ALA A 110 25.24 14.50 0.61
CA ALA A 110 24.15 15.00 -0.23
C ALA A 110 23.03 13.97 -0.42
N SER A 111 23.37 12.68 -0.52
CA SER A 111 22.39 11.59 -0.61
C SER A 111 21.63 11.42 0.70
N ARG A 112 22.30 11.60 1.85
CA ARG A 112 21.60 11.63 3.15
C ARG A 112 20.57 12.74 3.21
N LYS A 113 20.99 13.97 2.88
CA LYS A 113 20.10 15.14 2.86
C LYS A 113 18.92 14.93 1.94
N PHE A 114 19.12 14.35 0.77
CA PHE A 114 18.02 14.04 -0.16
C PHE A 114 16.99 13.07 0.43
N VAL A 115 17.42 11.99 1.07
CA VAL A 115 16.50 11.03 1.70
C VAL A 115 15.79 11.64 2.91
N GLU A 116 16.51 12.42 3.72
CA GLU A 116 15.93 13.19 4.83
C GLU A 116 14.92 14.24 4.33
N GLU A 117 15.18 14.91 3.21
CA GLU A 117 14.25 15.84 2.56
C GLU A 117 13.01 15.14 2.00
N LEU A 118 13.16 13.97 1.39
CA LEU A 118 12.03 13.14 0.95
C LEU A 118 11.15 12.74 2.13
N GLN A 119 11.75 12.36 3.26
CA GLN A 119 11.02 12.05 4.47
C GLN A 119 10.42 13.31 5.12
N ALA A 120 11.12 14.44 5.09
CA ALA A 120 10.59 15.70 5.57
C ALA A 120 9.37 16.12 4.74
N ARG A 121 9.39 15.91 3.41
CA ARG A 121 8.20 16.07 2.57
C ARG A 121 7.06 15.15 2.99
N ALA A 122 7.34 13.97 3.56
CA ALA A 122 6.32 13.13 4.19
C ALA A 122 5.75 13.68 5.52
N LEU A 123 6.35 14.74 6.10
CA LEU A 123 6.04 15.32 7.42
C LEU A 123 5.42 16.74 7.43
N ILE A 124 5.39 17.46 6.30
CA ILE A 124 5.20 18.94 6.34
C ILE A 124 3.76 19.37 6.71
N ILE A 125 3.63 20.10 7.83
CA ILE A 125 2.49 20.97 8.18
C ILE A 125 2.85 22.47 8.32
N LEU A 126 4.13 22.89 8.33
CA LEU A 126 4.45 24.31 8.59
C LEU A 126 5.32 24.97 7.52
N SER A 127 4.67 25.87 6.78
CA SER A 127 5.23 27.04 6.10
C SER A 127 6.49 26.83 5.25
N VAL A 128 6.30 26.72 3.93
CA VAL A 128 6.91 27.56 2.88
C VAL A 128 6.53 26.90 1.54
N SER A 129 5.63 27.56 0.82
CA SER A 129 5.55 27.70 -0.64
C SER A 129 6.32 26.68 -1.52
N GLN A 130 6.06 25.39 -1.37
CA GLN A 130 6.34 24.36 -2.37
C GLN A 130 5.07 23.52 -2.51
N VAL A 131 4.50 23.53 -3.71
CA VAL A 131 3.17 22.99 -4.06
C VAL A 131 3.23 21.46 -4.18
N GLY A 132 3.55 20.77 -3.07
CA GLY A 132 3.56 19.31 -3.00
C GLY A 132 3.19 18.85 -1.59
N GLY A 133 1.99 18.30 -1.41
CA GLY A 133 1.51 17.80 -0.12
C GLY A 133 2.34 16.64 0.45
N SER A 134 2.04 16.22 1.69
CA SER A 134 2.78 15.11 2.32
C SER A 134 2.64 13.79 1.57
N TYR A 135 3.68 12.95 1.64
CA TYR A 135 3.64 11.60 1.09
C TYR A 135 2.70 10.70 1.89
N PHE A 136 2.00 9.83 1.18
CA PHE A 136 1.11 8.82 1.72
C PHE A 136 1.68 7.45 1.45
N LEU A 137 1.58 6.55 2.43
CA LEU A 137 1.63 5.12 2.21
C LEU A 137 0.25 4.67 1.74
N VAL A 138 0.17 3.99 0.61
CA VAL A 138 -1.08 3.58 -0.04
C VAL A 138 -1.06 2.08 -0.27
N SER A 139 -2.13 1.40 0.14
CA SER A 139 -2.45 0.03 -0.26
C SER A 139 -3.64 0.06 -1.21
N LEU A 140 -3.54 -0.65 -2.33
CA LEU A 140 -4.59 -0.78 -3.35
C LEU A 140 -4.81 -2.25 -3.69
N VAL A 141 -6.08 -2.67 -3.70
CA VAL A 141 -6.50 -4.06 -3.98
C VAL A 141 -7.55 -4.04 -5.08
N ASP A 142 -7.42 -4.93 -6.07
CA ASP A 142 -8.49 -5.23 -7.01
C ASP A 142 -9.28 -6.46 -6.54
N ASN A 143 -10.55 -6.25 -6.21
CA ASN A 143 -11.42 -7.31 -5.74
C ASN A 143 -11.99 -8.18 -6.87
N ASP A 144 -11.85 -7.78 -8.13
CA ASP A 144 -12.11 -8.66 -9.27
C ASP A 144 -10.89 -9.57 -9.51
N TYR A 145 -10.78 -10.62 -8.69
CA TYR A 145 -9.69 -11.60 -8.80
C TYR A 145 -9.80 -12.53 -10.03
N ILE A 146 -10.84 -12.36 -10.86
CA ILE A 146 -11.04 -13.18 -12.07
C ILE A 146 -10.60 -12.40 -13.31
N ASN A 147 -11.05 -11.14 -13.45
CA ASN A 147 -10.83 -10.33 -14.66
C ASN A 147 -10.17 -8.97 -14.37
N GLY A 148 -9.78 -8.71 -13.13
CA GLY A 148 -9.24 -7.43 -12.69
C GLY A 148 -7.95 -7.04 -13.41
N ASP A 149 -7.77 -5.73 -13.55
CA ASP A 149 -6.54 -5.11 -14.03
C ASP A 149 -6.21 -3.93 -13.12
N LEU A 150 -5.57 -4.28 -12.00
CA LEU A 150 -5.07 -3.32 -11.00
C LEU A 150 -4.18 -2.26 -11.67
N PHE A 151 -3.36 -2.64 -12.65
CA PHE A 151 -2.39 -1.74 -13.26
C PHE A 151 -3.01 -0.73 -14.21
N ALA A 152 -4.20 -1.00 -14.76
CA ALA A 152 -4.94 -0.01 -15.51
C ALA A 152 -5.28 1.25 -14.68
N ALA A 153 -5.24 1.20 -13.33
CA ALA A 153 -5.39 2.40 -12.51
C ALA A 153 -4.22 3.39 -12.74
N PHE A 154 -3.04 2.87 -13.10
CA PHE A 154 -1.80 3.62 -13.25
C PHE A 154 -1.47 4.05 -14.69
N ALA A 155 -2.26 3.65 -15.68
CA ALA A 155 -1.93 3.83 -17.10
C ALA A 155 -1.70 5.29 -17.56
N ASP A 156 -2.21 6.27 -16.81
CA ASP A 156 -2.13 7.71 -17.13
C ASP A 156 -1.41 8.55 -16.06
N PHE A 157 -0.54 7.91 -15.26
CA PHE A 157 0.24 8.59 -14.21
C PHE A 157 1.49 9.29 -14.76
#